data_AF-A0A392QAZ8-F1
#
_entry.id   AF-A0A392QAZ8-F1
#
_cell.length_a   1.000
_cell.length_b   1.000
_cell.length_c   1.000
_cell.angle_alpha   90.00
_cell.angle_beta   90.00
_cell.angle_gamma   90.00
#
_symmetry.space_group_name_H-M   'P 1'
#
loop_
_entity.id
_entity.type
_entity.pdbx_description
1 polymer ?
#
loop_
_entity_poly.entity_id
_entity_poly.type
_entity_poly.pdbx_seq_one_letter_code
_entity_poly.pdbx_strand_id
1 'polypeptide(L)'
;YSYFLDAGVMEISLLKMLVDSISSFLHLSFSGNMNSEPVSKYYQKAEEVLKLLKPIIDAFANSELASDEVLSKTSEELGHAVDELKEHVENWHLLSSKVYFV
;
A
#
# COMPACT_ATOMS: atom_id res chain seq x y z
N TYR A 1 -29.57 16.29 -2.27
CA TYR A 1 -29.68 14.82 -2.21
C TYR A 1 -28.69 14.11 -3.14
N SER A 2 -28.49 14.48 -4.42
CA SER A 2 -27.50 13.78 -5.27
C SER A 2 -26.04 14.00 -4.86
N TYR A 3 -25.65 15.18 -4.38
CA TYR A 3 -24.27 15.45 -3.93
C TYR A 3 -23.84 14.65 -2.68
N PHE A 4 -24.79 14.25 -1.83
CA PHE A 4 -24.49 13.50 -0.60
C PHE A 4 -24.26 12.01 -0.87
N LEU A 5 -24.90 11.48 -1.92
CA LEU A 5 -24.66 10.12 -2.42
C LEU A 5 -23.32 10.01 -3.16
N ASP A 6 -22.92 11.06 -3.88
CA ASP A 6 -21.67 11.07 -4.65
C ASP A 6 -20.42 11.12 -3.75
N ALA A 7 -20.45 11.93 -2.69
CA ALA A 7 -19.38 11.98 -1.69
C ALA A 7 -19.20 10.62 -0.95
N GLY A 8 -20.30 10.00 -0.50
CA GLY A 8 -20.23 8.70 0.18
C GLY A 8 -19.77 7.55 -0.74
N VAL A 9 -20.03 7.62 -2.05
CA VAL A 9 -19.51 6.64 -3.03
C VAL A 9 -18.02 6.84 -3.28
N MET A 10 -17.54 8.09 -3.30
CA MET A 10 -16.11 8.43 -3.46
C MET A 10 -15.27 8.02 -2.24
N GLU A 11 -15.78 8.18 -1.03
CA GLU A 11 -15.04 7.83 0.19
C GLU A 11 -14.94 6.29 0.41
N ILE A 12 -16.02 5.54 0.14
CA ILE A 12 -15.98 4.07 0.06
C ILE A 12 -14.99 3.61 -1.02
N SER A 13 -14.83 4.39 -2.09
CA SER A 13 -13.87 4.11 -3.15
C SER A 13 -12.42 4.23 -2.66
N LEU A 14 -12.08 5.19 -1.78
CA LEU A 14 -10.71 5.46 -1.35
C LEU A 14 -10.16 4.36 -0.42
N LEU A 15 -10.93 3.94 0.58
CA LEU A 15 -10.53 2.84 1.48
C LEU A 15 -10.34 1.53 0.71
N LYS A 16 -11.21 1.25 -0.27
CA LYS A 16 -11.05 0.09 -1.15
C LYS A 16 -9.81 0.20 -2.03
N MET A 17 -9.55 1.38 -2.58
CA MET A 17 -8.35 1.64 -3.38
C MET A 17 -7.08 1.42 -2.56
N LEU A 18 -7.06 1.83 -1.29
CA LEU A 18 -5.96 1.57 -0.37
C LEU A 18 -5.78 0.07 -0.09
N VAL A 19 -6.86 -0.67 0.14
CA VAL A 19 -6.80 -2.14 0.30
C VAL A 19 -6.23 -2.80 -0.96
N ASP A 20 -6.61 -2.33 -2.14
CA ASP A 20 -6.10 -2.83 -3.42
C ASP A 20 -4.61 -2.49 -3.63
N SER A 21 -4.19 -1.28 -3.30
CA SER A 21 -2.78 -0.86 -3.32
C SER A 21 -1.93 -1.72 -2.38
N ILE A 22 -2.36 -1.90 -1.13
CA ILE A 22 -1.69 -2.78 -0.15
C ILE A 22 -1.63 -4.22 -0.69
N SER A 23 -2.73 -4.74 -1.25
CA SER A 23 -2.73 -6.08 -1.84
C SER A 23 -1.71 -6.18 -2.97
N SER A 24 -1.66 -5.18 -3.85
CA SER A 24 -0.68 -5.12 -4.93
C SER A 24 0.75 -5.14 -4.41
N PHE A 25 1.05 -4.38 -3.36
CA PHE A 25 2.36 -4.41 -2.70
C PHE A 25 2.69 -5.79 -2.12
N LEU A 26 1.76 -6.41 -1.39
CA LEU A 26 1.96 -7.73 -0.79
C LEU A 26 2.10 -8.85 -1.82
N HIS A 27 1.61 -8.64 -3.05
CA HIS A 27 1.83 -9.56 -4.17
C HIS A 27 3.19 -9.40 -4.84
N LEU A 28 3.96 -8.36 -4.51
CA LEU A 28 5.33 -8.24 -4.99
C LEU A 28 6.17 -9.38 -4.40
N SER A 29 6.83 -10.13 -5.28
CA SER A 29 7.87 -11.05 -4.87
C SER A 29 9.19 -10.29 -4.86
N PHE A 30 9.79 -10.13 -3.68
CA PHE A 30 11.18 -9.65 -3.61
C PHE A 30 12.10 -10.76 -4.12
N SER A 31 12.45 -10.72 -5.39
CA SER A 31 13.43 -11.62 -6.04
C SER A 31 14.87 -11.18 -5.87
N GLY A 32 15.12 -10.10 -5.11
CA GLY A 32 16.46 -9.64 -4.80
C GLY A 32 17.24 -10.72 -4.03
N ASN A 33 18.48 -10.95 -4.46
CA ASN A 33 19.42 -11.81 -3.75
C ASN A 33 19.37 -11.47 -2.26
N MET A 34 18.96 -12.44 -1.42
CA MET A 34 18.88 -12.35 0.04
C MET A 34 20.17 -11.83 0.71
N ASN A 35 21.27 -11.76 -0.03
CA ASN A 35 22.56 -11.26 0.41
C ASN A 35 22.63 -9.73 0.62
N SER A 36 21.68 -8.91 0.15
CA SER A 36 21.57 -7.50 0.58
C SER A 36 20.72 -7.38 1.85
N GLU A 37 21.33 -7.81 2.96
CA GLU A 37 20.69 -7.97 4.26
C GLU A 37 19.87 -6.76 4.80
N PRO A 38 20.17 -5.49 4.49
CA PRO A 38 19.34 -4.38 4.94
C PRO A 38 18.02 -4.26 4.16
N VAL A 39 18.08 -4.33 2.83
CA VAL A 39 16.94 -4.03 1.95
C VAL A 39 15.84 -5.09 2.09
N SER A 40 16.24 -6.36 2.17
CA SER A 40 15.30 -7.47 2.40
C SER A 40 14.62 -7.37 3.78
N LYS A 41 15.35 -6.98 4.83
CA LYS A 41 14.78 -6.77 6.17
C LYS A 41 13.78 -5.60 6.20
N TYR A 42 14.08 -4.49 5.52
CA TYR A 42 13.13 -3.37 5.42
C TYR A 42 11.88 -3.76 4.64
N TYR A 43 12.03 -4.48 3.52
CA TYR A 43 10.90 -5.00 2.75
C TYR A 43 10.02 -5.92 3.59
N GLN A 44 10.61 -6.93 4.24
CA GLN A 44 9.90 -7.86 5.11
C GLN A 44 9.18 -7.12 6.24
N LYS A 45 9.82 -6.10 6.82
CA LYS A 45 9.19 -5.36 7.91
C LYS A 45 7.99 -4.55 7.44
N ALA A 46 8.08 -3.92 6.28
CA ALA A 46 6.95 -3.22 5.67
C ALA A 46 5.82 -4.20 5.31
N GLU A 47 6.16 -5.36 4.75
CA GLU A 47 5.21 -6.44 4.44
C GLU A 47 4.47 -6.91 5.69
N GLU A 48 5.17 -7.15 6.81
CA GLU A 48 4.56 -7.50 8.10
C GLU A 48 3.56 -6.45 8.58
N VAL A 49 3.94 -5.17 8.54
CA VAL A 49 3.08 -4.06 8.99
C VAL A 49 1.84 -3.96 8.10
N LEU A 50 2.02 -3.97 6.77
CA LEU A 50 0.92 -3.84 5.82
C LEU A 50 -0.04 -5.05 5.86
N LYS A 51 0.46 -6.26 6.15
CA LYS A 51 -0.37 -7.45 6.40
C LYS A 51 -1.31 -7.28 7.60
N LEU A 52 -0.84 -6.65 8.66
CA LEU A 52 -1.67 -6.36 9.85
C LEU A 52 -2.63 -5.21 9.60
N LEU A 53 -2.21 -4.22 8.83
CA LEU A 53 -2.99 -3.02 8.56
C LEU A 53 -4.13 -3.27 7.58
N LYS A 54 -3.92 -4.14 6.57
CA LYS A 54 -4.92 -4.47 5.56
C LYS A 54 -6.29 -4.89 6.14
N PRO A 55 -6.41 -5.90 7.02
CA PRO A 55 -7.71 -6.33 7.55
C PRO A 55 -8.37 -5.25 8.43
N ILE A 56 -7.58 -4.38 9.06
CA ILE A 56 -8.10 -3.24 9.83
C ILE A 56 -8.78 -2.26 8.89
N ILE A 57 -8.10 -1.86 7.80
CA ILE A 57 -8.65 -0.96 6.78
C ILE A 57 -9.88 -1.59 6.10
N ASP A 58 -9.82 -2.89 5.79
CA ASP A 58 -10.94 -3.62 5.18
C ASP A 58 -12.18 -3.66 6.09
N ALA A 59 -11.99 -3.82 7.40
CA ALA A 59 -13.08 -3.71 8.37
C ALA A 59 -13.71 -2.31 8.39
N PHE A 60 -12.88 -1.25 8.29
CA PHE A 60 -13.37 0.13 8.24
C PHE A 60 -14.10 0.44 6.93
N ALA A 61 -13.59 -0.04 5.80
CA ALA A 61 -14.19 0.14 4.47
C ALA A 61 -15.60 -0.44 4.36
N ASN A 62 -15.91 -1.47 5.16
CA ASN A 62 -17.21 -2.13 5.21
C ASN A 62 -18.11 -1.59 6.34
N SER A 63 -17.71 -0.52 7.03
CA SER A 63 -18.44 0.08 8.14
C SER A 63 -18.96 1.48 7.80
N GLU A 64 -19.84 2.03 8.66
CA GLU A 64 -20.31 3.42 8.54
C GLU A 64 -19.18 4.47 8.69
N LEU A 65 -18.00 4.06 9.19
CA LEU A 65 -16.82 4.92 9.29
C LEU A 65 -16.18 5.22 7.93
N ALA A 66 -16.61 4.55 6.86
CA ALA A 66 -16.09 4.78 5.51
C ALA A 66 -16.38 6.19 4.97
N SER A 67 -17.33 6.93 5.56
CA SER A 67 -17.67 8.31 5.17
C SER A 67 -17.08 9.38 6.09
N ASP A 68 -16.09 9.02 6.90
CA ASP A 68 -15.39 9.99 7.74
C ASP A 68 -14.32 10.70 6.92
N GLU A 69 -14.46 12.01 6.76
CA GLU A 69 -13.56 12.85 5.94
C GLU A 69 -12.10 12.78 6.41
N VAL A 70 -11.86 12.64 7.72
CA VAL A 70 -10.50 12.50 8.28
C VAL A 70 -9.92 11.13 7.95
N LEU A 71 -10.71 10.06 8.07
CA LEU A 71 -10.30 8.72 7.66
C LEU A 71 -10.07 8.64 6.15
N SER A 72 -10.92 9.27 5.35
CA SER A 72 -10.80 9.35 3.89
C SER A 72 -9.46 9.97 3.47
N LYS A 73 -9.16 11.17 3.99
CA LYS A 73 -7.91 11.87 3.68
C LYS A 73 -6.66 11.13 4.17
N THR A 74 -6.68 10.61 5.40
CA THR A 74 -5.54 9.85 5.93
C THR A 74 -5.32 8.54 5.18
N SER A 75 -6.38 7.95 4.63
CA SER A 75 -6.29 6.75 3.79
C SER A 75 -5.72 7.04 2.41
N GLU A 76 -6.06 8.18 1.81
CA GLU A 76 -5.45 8.64 0.55
C GLU A 76 -3.95 8.89 0.73
N GLU A 77 -3.54 9.61 1.78
CA GLU A 77 -2.13 9.86 2.11
C GLU A 77 -1.35 8.55 2.34
N LEU A 78 -1.96 7.60 3.06
CA LEU A 78 -1.38 6.28 3.27
C LEU A 78 -1.28 5.48 1.96
N GLY A 79 -2.27 5.59 1.07
CA GLY A 79 -2.26 4.95 -0.25
C GLY A 79 -1.09 5.43 -1.09
N HIS A 80 -0.87 6.74 -1.15
CA HIS A 80 0.30 7.31 -1.81
C HIS A 80 1.62 6.81 -1.23
N ALA A 81 1.74 6.73 0.10
CA ALA A 81 2.94 6.20 0.74
C ALA A 81 3.18 4.71 0.40
N VAL A 82 2.12 3.90 0.27
CA VAL A 82 2.22 2.49 -0.15
C VAL A 82 2.65 2.37 -1.61
N ASP A 83 2.10 3.21 -2.49
CA ASP A 83 2.48 3.24 -3.91
C ASP A 83 3.94 3.70 -4.10
N GLU A 84 4.39 4.72 -3.37
CA GLU A 84 5.79 5.15 -3.36
C GLU A 84 6.71 4.04 -2.86
N LEU A 85 6.33 3.36 -1.77
CA LEU A 85 7.09 2.23 -1.24
C LEU A 85 7.22 1.10 -2.27
N LYS A 86 6.15 0.78 -2.99
CA LYS A 86 6.15 -0.19 -4.09
C LYS A 86 7.17 0.20 -5.16
N GLU A 87 7.14 1.45 -5.62
CA GLU A 87 8.05 1.95 -6.65
C GLU A 87 9.52 1.82 -6.21
N HIS A 88 9.82 2.15 -4.94
CA HIS A 88 11.17 2.00 -4.39
C HIS A 88 11.65 0.55 -4.40
N VAL A 89 10.78 -0.39 -4.02
CA VAL A 89 11.10 -1.82 -4.01
C VAL A 89 11.35 -2.36 -5.43
N GLU A 90 10.51 -1.99 -6.38
CA GLU A 90 10.67 -2.37 -7.79
C GLU A 90 11.94 -1.76 -8.40
N ASN A 91 12.25 -0.50 -8.08
CA ASN A 91 13.47 0.18 -8.51
C ASN A 91 14.74 -0.44 -7.89
N TRP A 92 14.72 -0.86 -6.63
CA TRP A 92 15.85 -1.58 -6.02
C TRP A 92 16.12 -2.90 -6.72
N HIS A 93 15.07 -3.62 -7.13
CA HIS A 93 15.23 -4.84 -7.92
C HIS A 93 15.94 -4.55 -9.26
N LEU A 94 15.57 -3.49 -9.97
CA LEU A 94 16.22 -3.06 -11.22
C LEU A 94 17.68 -2.62 -11.02
N LEU A 95 17.99 -1.90 -9.95
CA LEU A 95 19.37 -1.49 -9.64
C LEU A 95 20.23 -2.70 -9.28
N SER A 96 19.68 -3.70 -8.59
CA SER A 96 20.36 -4.94 -8.26
C SER A 96 20.61 -5.86 -9.46
N SER A 97 19.84 -5.75 -10.54
CA SER A 97 20.05 -6.53 -11.77
C SER A 97 21.14 -5.95 -12.68
N LYS A 98 21.54 -4.68 -12.45
CA LYS A 98 22.67 -4.02 -13.12
C LYS A 98 23.98 -4.16 -12.35
N VAL A 99 24.29 -5.36 -11.83
CA VAL A 99 25.66 -5.63 -11.38
C VAL A 99 26.57 -5.53 -12.59
N TYR A 100 27.30 -4.42 -12.69
CA TYR A 100 28.39 -4.24 -13.63
C TYR A 100 29.42 -5.31 -13.32
N PHE A 101 29.53 -6.30 -14.21
CA PHE A 101 30.75 -7.09 -14.32
C PHE A 101 31.88 -6.12 -14.70
N VAL A 102 32.76 -5.86 -13.74
CA VAL A 102 34.09 -5.24 -13.94
C VAL A 102 35.12 -6.32 -13.70
#